data_AF-A0A9P0PMX6-F1
#
_entry.id   AF-A0A9P0PMX6-F1
#
_cell.length_a   1.000
_cell.length_b   1.000
_cell.length_c   1.000
_cell.angle_alpha   90.00
_cell.angle_beta   90.00
_cell.angle_gamma   90.00
#
_symmetry.space_group_name_H-M   'P 1'
#
loop_
_entity.id
_entity.type
_entity.pdbx_description
1 polymer ?
#
loop_
_entity_poly.entity_id
_entity_poly.type
_entity_poly.pdbx_seq_one_letter_code
_entity_poly.pdbx_strand_id
1 'polypeptide(L)'
;MPKSKRDKKISLTKTDKKGQALKQKIIEDIRSCVEKYKSVYVFSCNNMRNELMQGVREEWKPGSRFFFGKNRVIAVGLGRSEEEEIETDLHKISKVLKGQCGLLFTNCKKKEVAEWFENYAVEDYARSGCVATKTIELKEGPLKQFAHSREPYLRKLGMPTKLDKGET
;
A
#
# COMPACT_ATOMS: atom_id res chain seq x y z
N MET A 1 25.89 35.71 0.05
CA MET A 1 24.98 35.66 -1.11
C MET A 1 23.84 34.69 -0.82
N PRO A 2 22.57 35.06 -1.03
CA PRO A 2 21.47 34.10 -0.93
C PRO A 2 21.64 33.02 -2.00
N LYS A 3 21.59 31.73 -1.63
CA LYS A 3 21.62 30.60 -2.59
C LYS A 3 20.51 30.79 -3.62
N SER A 4 20.83 30.58 -4.90
CA SER A 4 19.86 30.62 -6.01
C SER A 4 18.59 29.84 -5.64
N LYS A 5 17.48 30.56 -5.46
CA LYS A 5 16.17 30.00 -5.11
C LYS A 5 15.40 29.81 -6.41
N ARG A 6 15.05 28.55 -6.72
CA ARG A 6 14.14 28.23 -7.83
C ARG A 6 12.72 28.65 -7.45
N ASP A 7 11.96 29.12 -8.44
CA ASP A 7 10.56 29.44 -8.23
C ASP A 7 9.78 28.18 -7.84
N LYS A 8 8.92 28.32 -6.83
CA LYS A 8 8.13 27.23 -6.27
C LYS A 8 6.69 27.43 -6.71
N LYS A 9 6.24 26.63 -7.67
CA LYS A 9 4.84 26.60 -8.12
C LYS A 9 3.91 26.37 -6.92
N ILE A 10 3.14 27.39 -6.55
CA ILE A 10 2.12 27.31 -5.48
C ILE A 10 0.82 26.82 -6.12
N SER A 11 0.24 25.77 -5.55
CA SER A 11 -1.05 25.23 -5.99
C SER A 11 -2.15 25.72 -5.06
N LEU A 12 -3.27 26.18 -5.62
CA LEU A 12 -4.44 26.70 -4.88
C LEU A 12 -5.44 25.57 -4.51
N THR A 13 -4.96 24.34 -4.34
CA THR A 13 -5.80 23.20 -3.96
C THR A 13 -6.31 23.35 -2.53
N LYS A 14 -7.54 22.90 -2.28
CA LYS A 14 -8.19 22.89 -0.95
C LYS A 14 -7.61 21.88 0.05
N THR A 15 -6.57 21.12 -0.31
CA THR A 15 -6.05 20.03 0.51
C THR A 15 -4.84 20.48 1.32
N ASP A 16 -5.01 20.58 2.64
CA ASP A 16 -3.95 20.92 3.57
C ASP A 16 -3.13 19.70 4.00
N LYS A 17 -1.90 19.98 4.44
CA LYS A 17 -1.03 18.96 5.02
C LYS A 17 -1.51 18.60 6.42
N LYS A 18 -1.86 17.33 6.63
CA LYS A 18 -2.35 16.80 7.93
C LYS A 18 -1.33 16.85 9.08
N GLY A 19 -0.04 17.05 8.79
CA GLY A 19 0.97 17.42 9.79
C GLY A 19 1.23 16.39 10.89
N GLN A 20 1.57 16.89 12.09
CA GLN A 20 1.91 16.10 13.27
C GLN A 20 0.68 15.55 14.00
N ALA A 21 -0.43 16.30 14.02
CA ALA A 21 -1.68 15.89 14.67
C ALA A 21 -2.18 14.53 14.20
N LEU A 22 -2.14 14.25 12.89
CA LEU A 22 -2.51 12.94 12.37
C LEU A 22 -1.62 11.81 12.90
N LYS A 23 -0.32 12.06 13.07
CA LYS A 23 0.61 11.04 13.57
C LYS A 23 0.35 10.73 15.04
N GLN A 24 0.05 11.76 15.84
CA GLN A 24 -0.36 11.60 17.24
C GLN A 24 -1.66 10.82 17.35
N LYS A 25 -2.66 11.17 16.53
CA LYS A 25 -3.91 10.41 16.46
C LYS A 25 -3.70 8.93 16.12
N ILE A 26 -2.83 8.63 15.15
CA ILE A 26 -2.50 7.23 14.80
C ILE A 26 -1.86 6.51 16.00
N ILE A 27 -0.99 7.18 16.76
CA ILE A 27 -0.37 6.61 17.95
C ILE A 27 -1.45 6.31 19.00
N GLU A 28 -2.30 7.27 19.34
CA GLU A 28 -3.41 7.11 20.29
C GLU A 28 -4.39 6.00 19.87
N ASP A 29 -4.74 5.94 18.58
CA ASP A 29 -5.58 4.90 18.01
C ASP A 29 -4.93 3.50 18.16
N ILE A 30 -3.60 3.39 18.02
CA ILE A 30 -2.89 2.13 18.24
C ILE A 30 -2.94 1.74 19.72
N ARG A 31 -2.67 2.66 20.63
CA ARG A 31 -2.70 2.40 22.08
C ARG A 31 -4.06 1.89 22.54
N SER A 32 -5.14 2.56 22.12
CA SER A 32 -6.51 2.13 22.42
C SER A 32 -6.88 0.79 21.77
N CYS A 33 -6.29 0.43 20.62
CA CYS A 33 -6.51 -0.88 20.01
C CYS A 33 -5.75 -2.00 20.73
N VAL A 34 -4.56 -1.73 21.30
CA VAL A 34 -3.83 -2.71 22.11
C VAL A 34 -4.67 -3.17 23.30
N GLU A 35 -5.36 -2.23 23.98
CA GLU A 35 -6.23 -2.56 25.11
C GLU A 35 -7.53 -3.27 24.67
N LYS A 36 -8.07 -2.94 23.49
CA LYS A 36 -9.36 -3.43 23.02
C LYS A 36 -9.32 -4.84 22.40
N TYR A 37 -8.21 -5.20 21.76
CA TYR A 37 -8.11 -6.43 20.98
C TYR A 37 -7.16 -7.44 21.63
N LYS A 38 -7.52 -8.72 21.54
CA LYS A 38 -6.76 -9.82 22.17
C LYS A 38 -5.48 -10.19 21.41
N SER A 39 -5.40 -9.88 20.13
CA SER A 39 -4.29 -10.32 19.29
C SER A 39 -3.91 -9.27 18.26
N VAL A 40 -2.60 -9.18 18.01
CA VAL A 40 -1.99 -8.32 17.00
C VAL A 40 -1.17 -9.15 16.03
N TYR A 41 -1.33 -8.86 14.75
CA TYR A 41 -0.61 -9.51 13.66
C TYR A 41 0.12 -8.48 12.82
N VAL A 42 1.34 -8.84 12.39
CA VAL A 42 2.06 -8.08 11.37
C VAL A 42 1.80 -8.75 10.03
N PHE A 43 1.35 -7.98 9.05
CA PHE A 43 1.21 -8.46 7.69
C PHE A 43 2.09 -7.61 6.75
N SER A 44 2.59 -8.25 5.70
CA SER A 44 3.24 -7.59 4.58
C SER A 44 2.31 -7.56 3.39
N CYS A 45 2.23 -6.43 2.69
CA CYS A 45 1.47 -6.33 1.46
C CYS A 45 2.39 -6.09 0.27
N ASN A 46 2.28 -6.95 -0.73
CA ASN A 46 2.90 -6.74 -2.03
C ASN A 46 1.87 -6.10 -2.97
N ASN A 47 2.31 -5.11 -3.75
CA ASN A 47 1.50 -4.45 -4.77
C ASN A 47 0.14 -3.86 -4.29
N MET A 48 0.10 -3.30 -3.07
CA MET A 48 -1.14 -2.80 -2.46
C MET A 48 -1.90 -1.77 -3.32
N ARG A 49 -3.23 -1.88 -3.34
CA ARG A 49 -4.19 -0.90 -3.90
C ARG A 49 -5.15 -0.43 -2.82
N ASN A 50 -5.44 0.87 -2.79
CA ASN A 50 -6.33 1.43 -1.77
C ASN A 50 -7.75 0.85 -1.83
N GLU A 51 -8.29 0.64 -3.03
CA GLU A 51 -9.63 0.10 -3.25
C GLU A 51 -9.73 -1.34 -2.71
N LEU A 52 -8.77 -2.20 -3.04
CA LEU A 52 -8.70 -3.56 -2.52
C LEU A 52 -8.57 -3.58 -1.00
N MET A 53 -7.75 -2.70 -0.43
CA MET A 53 -7.60 -2.59 1.02
C MET A 53 -8.88 -2.10 1.71
N GLN A 54 -9.68 -1.26 1.05
CA GLN A 54 -10.97 -0.82 1.58
C GLN A 54 -11.94 -1.99 1.65
N GLY A 55 -12.03 -2.82 0.62
CA GLY A 55 -12.85 -4.05 0.64
C GLY A 55 -12.47 -4.98 1.80
N VAL A 56 -11.16 -5.24 1.98
CA VAL A 56 -10.66 -6.04 3.11
C VAL A 56 -11.04 -5.43 4.47
N ARG A 57 -10.93 -4.11 4.60
CA ARG A 57 -11.30 -3.42 5.85
C ARG A 57 -12.79 -3.48 6.15
N GLU A 58 -13.63 -3.52 5.12
CA GLU A 58 -15.08 -3.62 5.27
C GLU A 58 -15.50 -5.02 5.70
N GLU A 59 -14.90 -6.05 5.10
CA GLU A 59 -15.14 -7.46 5.47
C GLU A 59 -14.76 -7.74 6.94
N TRP A 60 -13.68 -7.14 7.41
CA TRP A 60 -13.13 -7.37 8.76
C TRP A 60 -13.59 -6.35 9.82
N LYS A 61 -14.48 -5.42 9.46
CA LYS A 61 -14.90 -4.28 10.29
C LYS A 61 -15.49 -4.62 11.68
N PRO A 62 -16.29 -5.70 11.88
CA PRO A 62 -16.94 -5.91 13.17
C PRO A 62 -16.00 -6.41 14.27
N GLY A 63 -14.92 -7.11 13.91
CA GLY A 63 -14.04 -7.78 14.87
C GLY A 63 -12.57 -7.34 14.81
N SER A 64 -12.21 -6.48 13.87
CA SER A 64 -10.79 -6.20 13.60
C SER A 64 -10.52 -4.78 13.13
N ARG A 65 -9.27 -4.36 13.28
CA ARG A 65 -8.77 -3.04 12.89
C ARG A 65 -7.43 -3.14 12.19
N PHE A 66 -7.40 -2.66 10.94
CA PHE A 66 -6.18 -2.54 10.16
C PHE A 66 -5.52 -1.17 10.34
N PHE A 67 -4.22 -1.20 10.61
CA PHE A 67 -3.34 -0.03 10.55
C PHE A 67 -2.33 -0.20 9.43
N PHE A 68 -2.29 0.80 8.56
CA PHE A 68 -1.29 0.89 7.49
C PHE A 68 -0.79 2.32 7.45
N GLY A 69 0.51 2.50 7.68
CA GLY A 69 1.10 3.81 7.89
C GLY A 69 2.61 3.72 7.98
N LYS A 70 3.25 4.80 8.40
CA LYS A 70 4.71 4.82 8.52
C LYS A 70 5.14 3.88 9.64
N ASN A 71 5.93 2.85 9.33
CA ASN A 71 6.41 1.85 10.31
C ASN A 71 7.02 2.50 11.57
N ARG A 72 7.78 3.60 11.40
CA ARG A 72 8.36 4.34 12.54
C ARG A 72 7.34 4.95 13.49
N VAL A 73 6.16 5.35 12.99
CA VAL A 73 5.07 5.90 13.82
C VAL A 73 4.36 4.76 14.53
N ILE A 74 4.11 3.66 13.81
CA ILE A 74 3.52 2.45 14.37
C ILE A 74 4.39 1.87 15.49
N ALA A 75 5.71 1.79 15.29
CA ALA A 75 6.65 1.32 16.30
C ALA A 75 6.70 2.22 17.55
N VAL A 76 6.42 3.53 17.43
CA VAL A 76 6.27 4.42 18.59
C VAL A 76 4.94 4.16 19.30
N GLY A 77 3.91 3.79 18.55
CA GLY A 77 2.62 3.39 19.12
C GLY A 77 2.70 2.12 19.95
N LEU A 78 3.54 1.15 19.56
CA LEU A 78 3.73 -0.11 20.29
C LEU A 78 4.77 -0.04 21.43
N GLY A 79 5.77 0.84 21.29
CA GLY A 79 6.98 0.87 22.12
C GLY A 79 8.21 0.40 21.34
N ARG A 80 9.32 1.14 21.48
CA ARG A 80 10.60 0.81 20.80
C ARG A 80 11.54 0.03 21.71
N SER A 81 11.52 0.33 23.00
CA SER A 81 12.27 -0.32 24.07
C SER A 81 11.30 -1.00 25.04
N GLU A 82 11.84 -1.86 25.89
CA GLU A 82 11.11 -2.51 27.00
C GLU A 82 10.55 -1.48 28.00
N GLU A 83 11.15 -0.29 28.10
CA GLU A 83 10.69 0.77 29.00
C GLU A 83 9.48 1.55 28.47
N GLU A 84 9.31 1.60 27.14
CA GLU A 84 8.23 2.34 26.48
C GLU A 84 7.09 1.42 26.00
N GLU A 85 7.14 0.13 26.31
CA GLU A 85 6.13 -0.83 25.87
C GLU A 85 4.85 -0.73 26.71
N ILE A 86 3.71 -0.80 26.03
CA ILE A 86 2.38 -0.71 26.67
C ILE A 86 2.02 -2.03 27.33
N GLU A 87 2.41 -3.11 26.66
CA GLU A 87 2.18 -4.49 27.06
C GLU A 87 3.46 -5.27 26.84
N THR A 88 3.62 -6.31 27.65
CA THR A 88 4.82 -7.15 27.64
C THR A 88 5.12 -7.66 26.22
N ASP A 89 6.38 -7.59 25.81
CA ASP A 89 6.90 -8.09 24.54
C ASP A 89 6.48 -7.37 23.25
N LEU A 90 5.71 -6.27 23.32
CA LEU A 90 5.31 -5.52 22.11
C LEU A 90 6.50 -4.92 21.35
N HIS A 91 7.60 -4.62 22.04
CA HIS A 91 8.82 -4.11 21.42
C HIS A 91 9.41 -5.10 20.39
N LYS A 92 9.13 -6.41 20.50
CA LYS A 92 9.56 -7.43 19.55
C LYS A 92 8.88 -7.24 18.19
N ILE A 93 7.61 -6.85 18.18
CA ILE A 93 6.84 -6.56 16.96
C ILE A 93 7.45 -5.36 16.22
N SER A 94 7.85 -4.32 16.96
CA SER A 94 8.52 -3.14 16.40
C SER A 94 9.79 -3.47 15.62
N LYS A 95 10.53 -4.53 16.00
CA LYS A 95 11.74 -4.99 15.29
C LYS A 95 11.44 -5.67 13.95
N VAL A 96 10.25 -6.26 13.82
CA VAL A 96 9.80 -6.99 12.62
C VAL A 96 9.22 -6.05 11.56
N LEU A 97 8.77 -4.84 11.94
CA LEU A 97 8.16 -3.86 11.04
C LEU A 97 9.15 -3.25 10.01
N LYS A 98 9.47 -4.00 8.95
CA LYS A 98 10.38 -3.60 7.88
C LYS A 98 9.69 -3.67 6.50
N GLY A 99 9.87 -2.65 5.67
CA GLY A 99 9.26 -2.60 4.34
C GLY A 99 7.79 -2.19 4.34
N GLN A 100 7.01 -2.70 3.38
CA GLN A 100 5.58 -2.42 3.24
C GLN A 100 4.77 -3.34 4.16
N CYS A 101 4.72 -2.99 5.45
CA CYS A 101 4.01 -3.76 6.46
C CYS A 101 2.91 -2.94 7.14
N GLY A 102 1.91 -3.65 7.65
CA GLY A 102 0.85 -3.10 8.49
C GLY A 102 0.60 -3.95 9.73
N LEU A 103 -0.28 -3.45 10.60
CA LEU A 103 -0.78 -4.18 11.76
C LEU A 103 -2.25 -4.50 11.58
N LEU A 104 -2.62 -5.71 12.01
CA LEU A 104 -4.00 -6.13 12.16
C LEU A 104 -4.24 -6.44 13.64
N PHE A 105 -5.13 -5.68 14.26
CA PHE A 105 -5.68 -6.01 15.58
C PHE A 105 -6.98 -6.78 15.37
N THR A 106 -7.15 -7.91 16.04
CA THR A 106 -8.32 -8.77 15.85
C THR A 106 -8.65 -9.57 17.10
N ASN A 107 -9.93 -9.88 17.26
CA ASN A 107 -10.43 -10.82 18.26
C ASN A 107 -10.73 -12.22 17.68
N CYS A 108 -10.47 -12.42 16.38
CA CYS A 108 -10.69 -13.70 15.70
C CYS A 108 -9.63 -14.74 16.09
N LYS A 109 -9.93 -16.01 15.80
CA LYS A 109 -9.00 -17.12 16.12
C LYS A 109 -7.80 -17.07 15.17
N LYS A 110 -6.62 -17.42 15.68
CA LYS A 110 -5.38 -17.46 14.89
C LYS A 110 -5.48 -18.27 13.59
N LYS A 111 -6.16 -19.42 13.63
CA LYS A 111 -6.35 -20.29 12.45
C LYS A 111 -7.12 -19.60 11.34
N GLU A 112 -8.25 -18.98 11.68
CA GLU A 112 -9.12 -18.26 10.74
C GLU A 112 -8.37 -17.09 10.06
N VAL A 113 -7.58 -16.35 10.85
CA VAL A 113 -6.75 -15.26 10.32
C VAL A 113 -5.71 -15.82 9.34
N ALA A 114 -4.96 -16.85 9.73
CA ALA A 114 -3.93 -17.44 8.88
C ALA A 114 -4.52 -18.00 7.56
N GLU A 115 -5.61 -18.77 7.65
CA GLU A 115 -6.29 -19.36 6.49
C GLU A 115 -6.82 -18.28 5.54
N TRP A 116 -7.35 -17.18 6.06
CA TRP A 116 -7.84 -16.08 5.22
C TRP A 116 -6.70 -15.39 4.47
N PHE A 117 -5.58 -15.06 5.14
CA PHE A 117 -4.44 -14.41 4.50
C PHE A 117 -3.71 -15.29 3.49
N GLU A 118 -3.74 -16.62 3.67
CA GLU A 118 -3.13 -17.57 2.74
C GLU A 118 -3.96 -17.72 1.45
N ASN A 119 -5.29 -17.67 1.56
CA ASN A 119 -6.21 -17.80 0.43
C ASN A 119 -6.49 -16.46 -0.29
N TYR A 120 -6.26 -15.33 0.36
CA TYR A 120 -6.55 -14.04 -0.22
C TYR A 120 -5.49 -13.61 -1.26
N ALA A 121 -5.84 -13.75 -2.54
CA ALA A 121 -5.06 -13.24 -3.66
C ALA A 121 -5.98 -12.55 -4.67
N VAL A 122 -5.50 -11.44 -5.25
CA VAL A 122 -6.24 -10.67 -6.26
C VAL A 122 -5.32 -10.37 -7.44
N GLU A 123 -5.83 -10.54 -8.65
CA GLU A 123 -5.12 -10.19 -9.87
C GLU A 123 -5.09 -8.65 -10.05
N ASP A 124 -3.90 -8.10 -10.31
CA ASP A 124 -3.70 -6.67 -10.58
C ASP A 124 -2.64 -6.51 -11.67
N TYR A 125 -2.61 -5.34 -12.30
CA TYR A 125 -1.62 -5.00 -13.31
C TYR A 125 -0.21 -4.98 -12.71
N ALA A 126 0.75 -5.52 -13.48
CA ALA A 126 2.15 -5.50 -13.11
C ALA A 126 2.66 -4.06 -12.96
N ARG A 127 3.51 -3.83 -11.95
CA ARG A 127 4.23 -2.57 -11.77
C ARG A 127 5.67 -2.72 -12.22
N SER A 128 6.30 -1.59 -12.55
CA SER A 128 7.73 -1.57 -12.86
C SER A 128 8.54 -2.17 -11.70
N GLY A 129 9.47 -3.05 -12.03
CA GLY A 129 10.28 -3.80 -11.05
C GLY A 129 9.69 -5.14 -10.60
N CYS A 130 8.46 -5.49 -11.00
CA CYS A 130 7.93 -6.83 -10.80
C CYS A 130 8.60 -7.83 -11.76
N VAL A 131 8.89 -9.04 -11.28
CA VAL A 131 9.34 -10.15 -12.13
C VAL A 131 8.15 -10.65 -12.93
N ALA A 132 8.31 -10.77 -14.26
CA ALA A 132 7.26 -11.27 -15.13
C ALA A 132 7.02 -12.77 -14.85
N THR A 133 5.77 -13.12 -14.52
CA THR A 133 5.36 -14.51 -14.30
C THR A 133 5.07 -15.25 -15.60
N LYS A 134 4.79 -14.51 -16.68
CA LYS A 134 4.45 -15.04 -18.00
C LYS A 134 5.11 -14.18 -19.08
N THR A 135 5.57 -14.84 -20.14
CA THR A 135 6.00 -14.17 -21.37
C THR A 135 4.77 -13.78 -22.18
N ILE A 136 4.70 -12.52 -22.61
CA ILE A 136 3.63 -12.01 -23.47
C ILE A 136 4.21 -11.80 -24.86
N GLU A 137 3.75 -12.62 -25.82
CA GLU A 137 4.11 -12.50 -27.22
C GLU A 137 2.94 -11.86 -27.98
N LEU A 138 3.25 -10.78 -28.72
CA LEU A 138 2.28 -10.10 -29.56
C LEU A 138 2.41 -10.63 -30.98
N LYS A 139 1.29 -11.10 -31.56
CA LYS A 139 1.25 -11.56 -32.94
C LYS A 139 1.24 -10.38 -33.90
N GLU A 140 1.79 -10.61 -35.09
CA GLU A 140 1.72 -9.68 -36.20
C GLU A 140 0.27 -9.46 -36.65
N GLY A 141 -0.08 -8.22 -36.99
CA GLY A 141 -1.41 -7.85 -37.47
C GLY A 141 -1.94 -6.54 -36.86
N PRO A 142 -3.13 -6.09 -37.30
CA PRO A 142 -3.72 -4.84 -36.82
C PRO A 142 -4.12 -4.94 -35.34
N LEU A 143 -3.69 -3.98 -34.53
CA LEU A 143 -3.95 -3.87 -33.11
C LEU A 143 -5.28 -3.14 -32.85
N LYS A 144 -6.40 -3.82 -33.16
CA LYS A 144 -7.77 -3.28 -33.01
C LYS A 144 -8.14 -2.85 -31.59
N GLN A 145 -7.42 -3.33 -30.59
CA GLN A 145 -7.63 -3.00 -29.16
C GLN A 145 -7.13 -1.61 -28.76
N PHE A 146 -6.32 -0.95 -29.60
CA PHE A 146 -5.77 0.37 -29.30
C PHE A 146 -6.39 1.43 -30.22
N ALA A 147 -6.83 2.54 -29.62
CA ALA A 147 -7.24 3.71 -30.37
C ALA A 147 -6.05 4.30 -31.13
N HIS A 148 -6.32 4.86 -32.32
CA HIS A 148 -5.28 5.43 -33.21
C HIS A 148 -4.44 6.52 -32.54
N SER A 149 -5.02 7.25 -31.57
CA SER A 149 -4.30 8.27 -30.79
C SER A 149 -3.20 7.70 -29.88
N ARG A 150 -3.22 6.40 -29.59
CA ARG A 150 -2.19 5.72 -28.77
C ARG A 150 -1.00 5.25 -29.59
N GLU A 151 -1.08 5.27 -30.92
CA GLU A 151 0.00 4.81 -31.80
C GLU A 151 1.34 5.50 -31.51
N PRO A 152 1.42 6.86 -31.38
CA PRO A 152 2.70 7.51 -31.09
C PRO A 152 3.27 7.11 -29.73
N TYR A 153 2.40 6.78 -28.77
CA TYR A 153 2.79 6.32 -27.45
C TYR A 153 3.33 4.88 -27.48
N LEU A 154 2.70 3.98 -28.23
CA LEU A 154 3.19 2.60 -28.42
C LEU A 154 4.56 2.58 -29.12
N ARG A 155 4.73 3.42 -30.14
CA ARG A 155 6.04 3.61 -30.80
C ARG A 155 7.11 4.10 -29.82
N LYS A 156 6.76 5.05 -28.95
CA LYS A 156 7.68 5.54 -27.90
C LYS A 156 8.06 4.46 -26.88
N LEU A 157 7.19 3.48 -26.65
CA LEU A 157 7.48 2.32 -25.80
C LEU A 157 8.35 1.25 -26.50
N GLY A 158 8.73 1.46 -27.76
CA GLY A 158 9.59 0.56 -28.53
C GLY A 158 8.84 -0.45 -29.40
N MET A 159 7.51 -0.33 -29.53
CA MET A 159 6.75 -1.19 -30.45
C MET A 159 6.88 -0.68 -31.90
N PRO A 160 7.15 -1.55 -32.88
CA PRO A 160 7.25 -1.18 -34.29
C PRO A 160 5.85 -1.03 -34.93
N THR A 161 5.07 -0.05 -34.48
CA THR A 161 3.71 0.23 -35.00
C THR A 161 3.72 1.27 -36.12
N LYS A 162 2.79 1.13 -37.06
CA LYS A 162 2.49 2.11 -38.11
C LYS A 162 0.98 2.17 -38.29
N LEU A 163 0.46 3.38 -38.41
CA LEU A 163 -0.93 3.61 -38.73
C LEU A 163 -1.13 3.48 -40.25
N ASP A 164 -1.94 2.53 -40.69
CA ASP A 164 -2.29 2.33 -42.10
C ASP A 164 -3.79 2.52 -42.30
N LYS A 165 -4.19 3.49 -43.13
CA LYS A 165 -5.58 3.84 -43.45
C LYS A 165 -6.52 4.01 -42.25
N GLY A 166 -6.01 4.50 -41.12
CA GLY A 166 -6.82 4.65 -39.92
C GLY A 166 -6.97 3.37 -39.12
N GLU A 167 -6.19 2.32 -39.40
CA GLU A 167 -6.02 1.16 -38.52
C GLU A 167 -4.60 1.14 -37.96
N THR A 168 -4.47 0.70 -36.70
CA THR A 168 -3.20 0.69 -35.94
C THR A 168 -2.55 -0.69 -35.94
#